data_AF-A0A2H6ENU6-F1
#
_entry.id   AF-A0A2H6ENU6-F1
#
_cell.length_a   1.000
_cell.length_b   1.000
_cell.length_c   1.000
_cell.angle_alpha   90.00
_cell.angle_beta   90.00
_cell.angle_gamma   90.00
#
_symmetry.space_group_name_H-M   'P 1'
#
loop_
_entity.id
_entity.type
_entity.pdbx_description
1 polymer ?
#
loop_
_entity_poly.entity_id
_entity_poly.type
_entity_poly.pdbx_seq_one_letter_code
_entity_poly.pdbx_strand_id
1 'polypeptide(L)'
;MKAKSIKGKSHEEIKNALQMSMEDSFKPTLAIVFLSIKQDRATVSELLSEKGIEIFGATTNGEFIDKKTEKGSIAIPLLDIKHDYFQIFLQEYP
;
A
#
# COMPACT_ATOMS: atom_id res chain seq x y z
N MET A 1 1.06 15.40 -7.80
CA MET A 1 0.90 14.20 -6.98
C MET A 1 -0.54 14.16 -6.46
N LYS A 2 -1.22 13.03 -6.59
CA LYS A 2 -2.49 12.76 -5.88
C LYS A 2 -2.25 11.61 -4.90
N ALA A 3 -2.98 11.58 -3.80
CA ALA A 3 -2.88 10.48 -2.85
C ALA A 3 -4.28 9.99 -2.46
N LYS A 4 -4.42 8.68 -2.33
CA LYS A 4 -5.60 8.01 -1.76
C LYS A 4 -5.10 7.01 -0.72
N SER A 5 -5.98 6.69 0.21
CA SER A 5 -5.69 5.81 1.34
C SER A 5 -6.67 4.64 1.26
N ILE A 6 -6.16 3.41 1.18
CA ILE A 6 -7.00 2.21 1.22
C ILE A 6 -6.73 1.40 2.47
N LYS A 7 -7.73 0.66 2.93
CA LYS A 7 -7.62 -0.24 4.09
C LYS A 7 -8.51 -1.45 3.94
N GLY A 8 -8.17 -2.52 4.66
CA GLY A 8 -8.93 -3.76 4.69
C GLY A 8 -8.38 -4.74 5.72
N LYS A 9 -9.14 -5.80 6.00
CA LYS A 9 -8.75 -6.89 6.91
C LYS A 9 -8.45 -8.20 6.19
N SER A 10 -8.51 -8.21 4.86
CA SER A 10 -8.12 -9.34 4.02
C SER A 10 -7.54 -8.84 2.69
N HIS A 11 -6.93 -9.75 1.93
CA HIS A 11 -6.42 -9.44 0.60
C HIS A 11 -7.55 -9.12 -0.39
N GLU A 12 -8.73 -9.73 -0.27
CA GLU A 12 -9.91 -9.38 -1.08
C GLU A 12 -10.39 -7.95 -0.82
N GLU A 13 -10.46 -7.54 0.44
CA GLU A 13 -10.85 -6.17 0.79
C GLU A 13 -9.88 -5.16 0.19
N ILE A 14 -8.57 -5.45 0.26
CA ILE A 14 -7.54 -4.60 -0.35
C ILE A 14 -7.62 -4.59 -1.88
N LYS A 15 -7.86 -5.75 -2.51
CA LYS A 15 -8.06 -5.85 -3.96
C LYS A 15 -9.23 -4.99 -4.42
N ASN A 16 -10.37 -5.09 -3.74
CA ASN A 16 -11.57 -4.32 -4.04
C ASN A 16 -11.33 -2.81 -3.82
N ALA A 17 -10.72 -2.44 -2.68
CA ALA A 17 -10.42 -1.04 -2.37
C ALA A 17 -9.43 -0.43 -3.36
N LEU A 18 -8.41 -1.18 -3.80
CA LEU A 18 -7.47 -0.76 -4.83
C LEU A 18 -8.19 -0.52 -6.16
N GLN A 19 -9.01 -1.47 -6.60
CA GLN A 19 -9.79 -1.34 -7.84
C GLN A 19 -10.67 -0.08 -7.82
N MET A 20 -11.47 0.10 -6.76
CA MET A 20 -12.32 1.28 -6.59
C MET A 20 -11.50 2.58 -6.56
N SER A 21 -10.31 2.57 -5.95
CA SER A 21 -9.48 3.76 -5.87
C SER A 21 -9.01 4.24 -7.25
N MET A 22 -8.86 3.33 -8.22
CA MET A 22 -8.32 3.58 -9.56
C MET A 22 -9.37 3.97 -10.62
N GLU A 23 -10.66 3.90 -10.32
CA GLU A 23 -11.76 4.19 -11.27
C GLU A 23 -11.74 5.65 -11.79
N ASP A 24 -11.28 6.62 -10.98
CA ASP A 24 -11.31 8.07 -11.30
C ASP A 24 -10.04 8.59 -12.01
N SER A 25 -9.43 7.81 -12.90
CA SER A 25 -8.13 8.13 -13.51
C SER A 25 -6.96 8.27 -12.52
N PHE A 26 -7.13 7.79 -11.28
CA PHE A 26 -6.06 7.71 -10.28
C PHE A 26 -5.17 6.52 -10.61
N LYS A 27 -3.90 6.78 -10.95
CA LYS A 27 -2.94 5.75 -11.36
C LYS A 27 -1.79 5.75 -10.36
N PRO A 28 -1.96 5.13 -9.19
CA PRO A 28 -0.88 5.07 -8.22
C PRO A 28 0.29 4.29 -8.80
N THR A 29 1.49 4.74 -8.49
CA THR A 29 2.77 4.13 -8.91
C THR A 29 3.63 3.77 -7.70
N LEU A 30 3.25 4.26 -6.52
CA LEU A 30 3.92 3.99 -5.26
C LEU A 30 2.88 3.64 -4.18
N ALA A 31 3.15 2.59 -3.42
CA ALA A 31 2.40 2.15 -2.25
C ALA A 31 3.32 2.10 -1.03
N ILE A 32 2.86 2.66 0.09
CA ILE A 32 3.49 2.48 1.39
C ILE A 32 2.62 1.49 2.15
N VAL A 33 3.15 0.34 2.57
CA VAL A 33 2.31 -0.75 3.10
C VAL A 33 2.52 -0.92 4.61
N PHE A 34 1.45 -0.71 5.37
CA PHE A 34 1.34 -1.07 6.77
C PHE A 34 0.41 -2.28 6.88
N LEU A 35 0.91 -3.43 7.34
CA LEU A 35 0.13 -4.66 7.39
C LEU A 35 0.42 -5.46 8.66
N SER A 36 -0.61 -6.01 9.29
CA SER A 36 -0.41 -6.89 10.43
C SER A 36 0.42 -8.13 10.08
N ILE A 37 1.18 -8.67 11.04
CA ILE A 37 1.81 -10.00 10.88
C ILE A 37 0.80 -11.13 10.63
N LYS A 38 -0.48 -10.89 10.97
CA LYS A 38 -1.59 -11.81 10.73
C LYS A 38 -2.08 -11.82 9.28
N GLN A 39 -1.58 -10.90 8.44
CA GLN A 39 -2.00 -10.73 7.06
C GLN A 39 -0.97 -11.34 6.12
N ASP A 40 -1.44 -11.77 4.95
CA ASP A 40 -0.56 -12.32 3.92
C ASP A 40 0.17 -11.20 3.17
N ARG A 41 1.39 -10.90 3.64
CA ARG A 41 2.28 -9.92 3.01
C ARG A 41 2.57 -10.24 1.54
N ALA A 42 2.78 -11.51 1.21
CA ALA A 42 3.22 -11.91 -0.12
C ALA A 42 2.10 -11.65 -1.12
N THR A 43 0.89 -12.11 -0.80
CA THR A 43 -0.30 -11.91 -1.63
C THR A 43 -0.61 -10.42 -1.83
N VAL A 44 -0.50 -9.59 -0.79
CA VAL A 44 -0.71 -8.14 -0.92
C VAL A 44 0.38 -7.47 -1.78
N SER A 45 1.63 -7.91 -1.65
CA SER A 45 2.74 -7.35 -2.43
C SER A 45 2.67 -7.73 -3.90
N GLU A 46 2.27 -8.97 -4.20
CA GLU A 46 2.06 -9.45 -5.56
C GLU A 46 0.93 -8.67 -6.24
N LEU A 47 -0.21 -8.50 -5.56
CA LEU A 47 -1.33 -7.69 -6.06
C LEU A 47 -0.91 -6.27 -6.50
N LEU A 48 -0.07 -5.60 -5.71
CA LEU A 48 0.43 -4.25 -6.02
C LEU A 48 1.43 -4.27 -7.18
N SER A 49 2.35 -5.23 -7.16
CA SER A 49 3.39 -5.39 -8.18
C SER A 49 2.79 -5.70 -9.56
N GLU A 50 1.76 -6.55 -9.63
CA GLU A 50 1.00 -6.86 -10.86
C GLU A 50 0.35 -5.62 -11.49
N LYS A 51 0.10 -4.57 -10.69
CA LYS A 51 -0.43 -3.28 -11.15
C LYS A 51 0.65 -2.27 -11.50
N GLY A 52 1.92 -2.64 -11.43
CA GLY A 52 3.06 -1.74 -11.66
C GLY A 52 3.25 -0.71 -10.55
N ILE A 53 2.77 -1.01 -9.33
CA ILE A 53 2.91 -0.13 -8.17
C ILE A 53 4.14 -0.56 -7.39
N GLU A 54 5.13 0.33 -7.27
CA GLU A 54 6.31 0.11 -6.45
C GLU A 54 5.94 0.13 -4.96
N ILE A 55 6.60 -0.71 -4.17
CA ILE A 55 6.26 -0.92 -2.76
C ILE A 55 7.39 -0.39 -1.88
N PHE A 56 7.10 0.65 -1.11
CA PHE A 56 7.99 1.15 -0.06
C PHE A 56 7.62 0.51 1.28
N GLY A 57 8.35 -0.55 1.63
CA GLY A 57 8.19 -1.27 2.89
C GLY A 57 6.92 -2.10 2.98
N ALA A 58 6.83 -2.90 4.04
CA ALA A 58 5.73 -3.81 4.34
C ALA A 58 5.76 -4.14 5.83
N THR A 59 5.40 -3.15 6.66
CA THR A 59 5.74 -3.14 8.11
C THR A 59 4.55 -3.46 9.00
N THR A 60 4.83 -4.07 10.15
CA THR A 60 3.82 -4.61 11.08
C THR A 60 3.30 -3.66 12.14
N ASN A 61 3.84 -2.44 12.19
CA ASN A 61 3.60 -1.55 13.31
C ASN A 61 2.72 -0.35 12.90
N GLY A 62 1.57 -0.25 13.56
CA GLY A 62 0.67 0.90 13.43
C GLY A 62 -0.08 0.92 12.12
N GLU A 63 -0.92 -0.08 11.85
CA GLU A 63 -1.92 -0.07 10.78
C GLU A 63 -2.78 1.20 10.93
N PHE A 64 -2.28 2.29 10.36
CA PHE A 64 -2.65 3.66 10.71
C PHE A 64 -3.10 4.36 9.46
N ILE A 65 -4.29 4.93 9.55
CA ILE A 65 -4.84 5.76 8.50
C ILE A 65 -5.79 6.76 9.15
N ASP A 66 -5.72 8.03 8.75
CA ASP A 66 -6.61 9.08 9.23
C ASP A 66 -6.72 9.20 10.76
N LYS A 67 -5.58 9.18 11.46
CA LYS A 67 -5.47 9.28 12.93
C LYS A 67 -6.02 8.09 13.70
N LYS A 68 -6.43 7.01 13.02
CA LYS A 68 -6.91 5.78 13.65
C LYS A 68 -5.90 4.67 13.45
N THR A 69 -5.56 3.99 14.54
CA THR A 69 -4.83 2.72 14.50
C THR A 69 -5.83 1.58 14.60
N GLU A 70 -5.76 0.64 13.69
CA GLU A 70 -6.47 -0.64 13.78
C GLU A 70 -5.46 -1.76 14.10
N LYS A 71 -5.97 -2.94 14.49
CA LYS A 71 -5.16 -4.13 14.75
C LYS A 71 -5.62 -5.25 13.82
N GLY A 72 -4.67 -6.01 13.28
CA GLY A 72 -4.98 -7.13 12.40
C GLY A 72 -5.48 -6.69 11.03
N SER A 73 -5.24 -5.44 10.61
CA SER A 73 -5.64 -4.90 9.31
C SER A 73 -4.44 -4.60 8.42
N ILE A 74 -4.75 -4.05 7.24
CA ILE A 74 -3.86 -3.57 6.22
C ILE A 74 -4.27 -2.13 5.93
N ALA A 75 -3.31 -1.21 5.88
CA ALA A 75 -3.49 0.18 5.51
C ALA A 75 -2.41 0.57 4.49
N ILE A 76 -2.82 1.13 3.36
CA ILE A 76 -1.92 1.44 2.24
C ILE A 76 -2.20 2.86 1.75
N PRO A 77 -1.34 3.82 2.08
CA PRO A 77 -1.22 5.05 1.33
C PRO A 77 -0.74 4.76 -0.11
N LEU A 78 -1.54 5.19 -1.08
CA LEU A 78 -1.27 5.10 -2.50
C LEU A 78 -0.95 6.49 -3.04
N LEU A 79 0.12 6.59 -3.82
CA LEU A 79 0.60 7.84 -4.40
C LEU A 79 0.63 7.73 -5.93
N ASP A 80 -0.10 8.63 -6.58
CA ASP A 80 -0.03 8.88 -8.01
C ASP A 80 1.04 9.97 -8.23
N ILE A 81 2.24 9.48 -8.54
CA ILE A 81 3.47 10.24 -8.75
C ILE A 81 4.21 9.65 -9.96
N LYS A 82 4.97 10.46 -10.70
CA LYS A 82 5.78 9.93 -11.82
C LYS A 82 6.99 9.18 -11.26
N HIS A 83 7.36 8.05 -11.87
CA HIS A 83 8.54 7.27 -11.47
C HIS A 83 9.82 8.12 -11.46
N ASP A 84 9.99 9.04 -12.42
CA ASP A 84 11.14 9.95 -12.47
C ASP A 84 11.28 10.87 -11.24
N TYR A 85 10.24 10.98 -10.41
CA TYR A 85 10.20 11.88 -9.25
C TYR A 85 10.47 11.16 -7.93
N PHE A 86 10.69 9.84 -7.94
CA PHE A 86 11.06 9.08 -6.75
C PHE A 86 12.04 7.95 -7.07
N GLN A 87 12.71 7.47 -6.03
CA GLN A 87 13.49 6.23 -6.07
C GLN A 87 13.34 5.54 -4.73
N ILE A 88 13.24 4.21 -4.73
CA ILE A 88 13.25 3.42 -3.51
C ILE A 88 14.69 2.99 -3.23
N PHE A 89 15.23 3.48 -2.12
CA PHE A 89 16.56 3.09 -1.64
C PHE A 89 16.41 2.07 -0.52
N LEU A 90 16.99 0.89 -0.73
CA LEU A 90 17.06 -0.17 0.27
C LEU A 90 18.50 -0.26 0.79
N GLN A 91 18.66 -0.08 2.09
CA GLN A 91 19.92 -0.27 2.78
C GLN A 91 19.69 -1.15 4.00
N GLU A 92 20.57 -2.12 4.22
CA GLU A 92 20.55 -2.94 5.44
C GLU A 92 20.87 -2.07 6.66
N TYR A 93 20.22 -2.38 7.79
CA TYR A 93 20.57 -1.74 9.05
C TYR A 93 21.98 -2.18 9.45
N PRO A 94 22.90 -1.24 9.78
CA PRO A 94 24.28 -1.56 10.12
C PRO A 94 24.43 -2.40 11.40
#